data_AF-A0A350NYC8-F1
#
_entry.id   AF-A0A350NYC8-F1
#
_cell.length_a   1.000
_cell.length_b   1.000
_cell.length_c   1.000
_cell.angle_alpha   90.00
_cell.angle_beta   90.00
_cell.angle_gamma   90.00
#
_symmetry.space_group_name_H-M   'P 1'
#
loop_
_entity.id
_entity.type
_entity.pdbx_description
1 polymer ?
#
loop_
_entity_poly.entity_id
_entity_poly.type
_entity_poly.pdbx_seq_one_letter_code
_entity_poly.pdbx_strand_id
1 'polypeptide(L)'
;MSRLILVLLLAGLGACSSSKQPEPTPPSHILSRDSFLLMLTEVQLIEGVSKQRLLRNDDEEALLTGHYAELFQRFDISESTFLESYRWWYTQPAAMDALLQEAAEALTAMERISVQSETDERKR
;
A
#
# COMPACT_ATOMS: atom_id res chain seq x y z
N MET A 1 -30.57 27.03 25.42
CA MET A 1 -30.18 25.60 25.39
C MET A 1 -29.80 25.12 23.98
N SER A 2 -30.61 25.41 22.95
CA SER A 2 -30.33 24.98 21.55
C SER A 2 -29.07 25.60 20.91
N ARG A 3 -28.67 26.84 21.25
CA ARG A 3 -27.48 27.49 20.65
C ARG A 3 -26.12 27.02 21.21
N LEU A 4 -26.09 26.45 22.41
CA LEU A 4 -24.86 25.93 23.03
C LEU A 4 -24.42 24.59 22.41
N ILE A 5 -25.38 23.80 21.92
CA ILE A 5 -25.12 22.51 21.25
C ILE A 5 -24.47 22.74 19.87
N LEU A 6 -24.87 23.82 19.17
CA LEU A 6 -24.31 24.14 17.85
C LEU A 6 -22.82 24.54 17.92
N VAL A 7 -22.41 25.25 18.98
CA VAL A 7 -21.01 25.64 19.18
C VAL A 7 -20.13 24.43 19.55
N LEU A 8 -20.68 23.45 20.29
CA LEU A 8 -19.97 22.22 20.63
C LEU A 8 -19.76 21.31 19.41
N LEU A 9 -20.67 21.32 18.44
CA LEU A 9 -20.59 20.52 17.22
C LEU A 9 -19.52 21.04 16.24
N LEU A 10 -19.26 22.35 16.21
CA LEU A 10 -18.25 22.95 15.33
C LEU A 10 -16.81 22.86 15.87
N ALA A 11 -16.62 22.62 17.17
CA ALA A 11 -15.30 22.53 17.79
C ALA A 11 -14.56 21.20 17.49
N GLY A 12 -15.24 20.20 16.92
CA GLY A 12 -14.65 18.89 16.61
C GLY A 12 -13.90 18.78 15.27
N LEU A 13 -13.94 19.81 14.42
CA LEU A 13 -13.40 19.75 13.05
C LEU A 13 -11.92 20.21 12.94
N GLY A 14 -11.30 20.61 14.04
CA GLY A 14 -9.95 21.23 14.04
C GLY A 14 -8.77 20.29 14.31
N ALA A 15 -8.98 18.98 14.46
CA ALA A 15 -7.95 18.07 15.00
C ALA A 15 -7.01 17.42 13.96
N CYS A 16 -7.09 17.78 12.67
CA CYS A 16 -6.12 17.34 11.67
C CYS A 16 -5.11 18.46 11.37
N SER A 17 -4.39 18.97 12.37
CA SER A 17 -3.15 19.66 12.07
C SER A 17 -2.09 18.58 11.82
N SER A 18 -1.77 18.36 10.55
CA SER A 18 -0.64 17.54 10.14
C SER A 18 0.64 18.27 10.55
N SER A 19 0.98 18.20 11.83
CA SER A 19 2.36 18.40 12.25
C SER A 19 3.14 17.30 11.53
N LYS A 20 3.99 17.66 10.57
CA LYS A 20 4.91 16.72 9.93
C LYS A 20 5.78 16.12 11.04
N GLN A 21 5.35 14.96 11.55
CA GLN A 21 6.15 14.17 12.46
C GLN A 21 7.42 13.75 11.71
N PRO A 22 8.58 13.71 12.39
CA PRO A 22 9.79 13.19 11.77
C PRO A 22 9.53 11.79 11.22
N GLU A 23 9.98 11.54 10.00
CA GLU A 23 9.87 10.23 9.39
C GLU A 23 10.69 9.22 10.21
N PRO A 24 10.11 8.06 10.59
CA PRO A 24 10.81 7.11 11.44
C PRO A 24 11.97 6.48 10.67
N THR A 25 13.13 6.37 11.33
CA THR A 25 14.30 5.73 10.72
C THR A 25 14.31 4.23 11.04
N PRO A 26 14.19 3.33 10.04
CA PRO A 26 14.20 1.90 10.29
C PRO A 26 15.58 1.39 10.73
N PRO A 27 15.65 0.34 11.57
CA PRO A 27 16.87 -0.43 11.79
C PRO A 27 17.44 -1.00 10.48
N SER A 28 18.74 -1.30 10.44
CA SER A 28 19.44 -1.72 9.21
C SER A 28 18.94 -3.01 8.56
N HIS A 29 18.26 -3.89 9.31
CA HIS A 29 17.67 -5.14 8.80
C HIS A 29 16.23 -4.97 8.31
N ILE A 30 15.64 -3.80 8.54
CA ILE A 30 14.30 -3.42 8.09
C ILE A 30 14.43 -2.63 6.80
N LEU A 31 13.53 -2.90 5.86
CA LEU A 31 13.49 -2.19 4.59
C LEU A 31 13.31 -0.69 4.79
N SER A 32 14.04 0.08 4.00
CA SER A 32 13.85 1.53 3.90
C SER A 32 12.41 1.84 3.48
N ARG A 33 11.97 3.08 3.71
CA ARG A 33 10.62 3.50 3.35
C ARG A 33 10.34 3.26 1.86
N ASP A 34 11.25 3.67 1.00
CA ASP A 34 11.11 3.57 -0.45
C ASP A 34 11.06 2.11 -0.91
N SER A 35 11.96 1.27 -0.37
CA SER A 35 11.96 -0.17 -0.69
C SER A 35 10.68 -0.84 -0.20
N PHE A 36 10.22 -0.48 1.00
CA PHE A 36 8.97 -1.01 1.55
C PHE A 36 7.75 -0.52 0.78
N LEU A 37 7.70 0.73 0.33
CA LEU A 37 6.62 1.28 -0.49
C LEU A 37 6.47 0.51 -1.80
N LEU A 38 7.58 0.30 -2.51
CA LEU A 38 7.59 -0.47 -3.76
C LEU A 38 7.07 -1.89 -3.52
N MET A 39 7.54 -2.55 -2.46
CA MET A 39 7.12 -3.89 -2.10
C MET A 39 5.64 -3.95 -1.70
N LEU A 40 5.16 -3.01 -0.90
CA LEU A 40 3.77 -2.90 -0.48
C LEU A 40 2.84 -2.73 -1.69
N THR A 41 3.27 -1.93 -2.67
CA THR A 41 2.53 -1.73 -3.92
C THR A 41 2.40 -3.04 -4.71
N GLU A 42 3.49 -3.79 -4.84
CA GLU A 42 3.50 -5.10 -5.52
C GLU A 42 2.65 -6.14 -4.79
N VAL A 43 2.74 -6.19 -3.46
CA VAL A 43 1.89 -7.05 -2.63
C VAL A 43 0.41 -6.73 -2.86
N GLN A 44 0.02 -5.47 -2.80
CA GLN A 44 -1.37 -5.06 -3.04
C GLN A 44 -1.83 -5.40 -4.47
N LEU A 45 -0.94 -5.31 -5.47
CA LEU A 45 -1.23 -5.72 -6.83
C LEU A 45 -1.46 -7.23 -6.93
N ILE A 46 -0.57 -8.05 -6.37
CA ILE A 46 -0.69 -9.52 -6.33
C ILE A 46 -2.00 -9.93 -5.66
N GLU A 47 -2.30 -9.36 -4.49
CA GLU A 47 -3.54 -9.62 -3.74
C GLU A 47 -4.80 -9.17 -4.51
N GLY A 48 -4.72 -8.04 -5.21
CA GLY A 48 -5.80 -7.53 -6.06
C GLY A 48 -6.11 -8.48 -7.22
N VAL A 49 -5.08 -8.94 -7.93
CA VAL A 49 -5.21 -9.92 -9.03
C VAL A 49 -5.69 -11.26 -8.51
N SER A 50 -5.16 -11.72 -7.37
CA SER A 50 -5.58 -12.97 -6.71
C SER A 50 -7.07 -12.93 -6.36
N LYS A 51 -7.56 -11.84 -5.76
CA LYS A 51 -9.00 -11.66 -5.43
C LYS A 51 -9.91 -11.65 -6.65
N GLN A 52 -9.44 -11.13 -7.80
CA GLN A 52 -10.20 -11.21 -9.05
C GLN A 52 -10.23 -12.64 -9.61
N ARG A 53 -9.11 -13.37 -9.49
CA ARG A 53 -9.00 -14.78 -9.93
C ARG A 53 -9.72 -15.78 -9.03
N LEU A 54 -9.81 -15.50 -7.73
CA LEU A 54 -10.57 -16.26 -6.72
C LEU A 54 -12.04 -16.48 -7.12
N LEU A 55 -12.59 -15.61 -7.97
CA LEU A 55 -13.92 -15.79 -8.55
C LEU A 55 -13.97 -16.87 -9.64
N ARG A 56 -12.85 -17.56 -9.94
CA ARG A 56 -12.66 -18.41 -11.12
C ARG A 56 -12.22 -19.86 -10.85
N ASN A 57 -12.01 -20.27 -9.59
CA ASN A 57 -11.90 -21.68 -9.13
C ASN A 57 -10.63 -22.45 -9.59
N ASP A 58 -9.45 -21.80 -9.53
CA ASP A 58 -8.15 -22.38 -9.94
C ASP A 58 -7.26 -22.76 -8.70
N ASP A 59 -6.11 -23.41 -8.92
CA ASP A 59 -5.14 -23.84 -7.88
C ASP A 59 -4.34 -22.63 -7.31
N GLU A 60 -5.05 -21.81 -6.54
CA GLU A 60 -4.68 -20.42 -6.20
C GLU A 60 -3.52 -20.28 -5.22
N GLU A 61 -3.39 -21.19 -4.26
CA GLU A 61 -2.36 -21.12 -3.22
C GLU A 61 -0.95 -21.27 -3.81
N ALA A 62 -0.79 -22.22 -4.75
CA ALA A 62 0.47 -22.42 -5.45
C ALA A 62 0.86 -21.22 -6.32
N LEU A 63 -0.13 -20.61 -6.99
CA LEU A 63 0.05 -19.41 -7.82
C LEU A 63 0.45 -18.20 -6.98
N LEU A 64 -0.25 -17.96 -5.87
CA LEU A 64 0.04 -16.87 -4.94
C LEU A 64 1.44 -17.01 -4.34
N THR A 65 1.79 -18.23 -3.89
CA THR A 65 3.13 -18.56 -3.38
C THR A 65 4.21 -18.28 -4.42
N GLY A 66 3.98 -18.64 -5.68
CA GLY A 66 4.89 -18.34 -6.78
C GLY A 66 5.13 -16.84 -6.98
N HIS A 67 4.08 -16.02 -6.91
CA HIS A 67 4.20 -14.57 -7.06
C HIS A 67 4.98 -13.92 -5.91
N TYR A 68 4.76 -14.35 -4.66
CA TYR A 68 5.56 -13.86 -3.53
C TYR A 68 7.03 -14.29 -3.63
N ALA A 69 7.31 -15.52 -4.07
CA ALA A 69 8.69 -15.98 -4.27
C ALA A 69 9.43 -15.13 -5.33
N GLU A 70 8.78 -14.83 -6.45
CA GLU A 70 9.33 -13.94 -7.48
C GLU A 70 9.55 -12.52 -6.95
N LEU A 71 8.60 -11.99 -6.18
CA LEU A 71 8.71 -10.68 -5.54
C LEU A 71 9.95 -10.61 -4.64
N PHE A 72 10.13 -11.59 -3.76
CA PHE A 72 11.27 -11.62 -2.85
C PHE A 72 12.61 -11.72 -3.59
N GLN A 73 12.64 -12.51 -4.67
CA GLN A 73 13.82 -12.60 -5.53
C GLN A 73 14.14 -11.27 -6.23
N ARG A 74 13.14 -10.57 -6.77
CA ARG A 74 13.32 -9.27 -7.46
C ARG A 74 13.88 -8.20 -6.54
N PHE A 75 13.49 -8.22 -5.27
CA PHE A 75 13.94 -7.27 -4.26
C PHE A 75 15.20 -7.71 -3.52
N ASP A 76 15.73 -8.91 -3.81
CA ASP A 76 16.87 -9.53 -3.13
C ASP A 76 16.68 -9.60 -1.59
N ILE A 77 15.51 -10.05 -1.17
CA ILE A 77 15.15 -10.18 0.24
C ILE A 77 14.63 -11.58 0.58
N SER A 78 14.69 -11.93 1.86
CA SER A 78 14.02 -13.11 2.39
C SER A 78 12.58 -12.80 2.81
N GLU A 79 11.73 -13.83 2.85
CA GLU A 79 10.38 -13.73 3.44
C GLU A 79 10.44 -13.20 4.88
N SER A 80 11.42 -13.65 5.69
CA SER A 80 11.61 -13.13 7.05
C SER A 80 11.88 -11.63 7.07
N THR A 81 12.73 -11.12 6.18
CA THR A 81 13.03 -9.69 6.07
C THR A 81 11.78 -8.90 5.71
N PHE A 82 10.95 -9.42 4.81
CA PHE A 82 9.66 -8.83 4.48
C PHE A 82 8.74 -8.77 5.70
N LEU A 83 8.52 -9.90 6.38
CA LEU A 83 7.61 -9.97 7.53
C LEU A 83 8.06 -9.09 8.69
N GLU A 84 9.36 -9.05 8.98
CA GLU A 84 9.92 -8.15 9.99
C GLU A 84 9.72 -6.68 9.62
N SER A 85 9.97 -6.34 8.35
CA SER A 85 9.77 -4.98 7.84
C SER A 85 8.32 -4.55 7.88
N TYR A 86 7.41 -5.43 7.45
CA TYR A 86 5.98 -5.19 7.48
C TYR A 86 5.52 -4.93 8.92
N ARG A 87 5.91 -5.80 9.86
CA ARG A 87 5.58 -5.63 11.29
C ARG A 87 6.13 -4.33 11.84
N TRP A 88 7.37 -3.98 11.52
CA TRP A 88 7.98 -2.74 12.00
C TRP A 88 7.25 -1.50 11.47
N TRP A 89 7.01 -1.40 10.16
CA TRP A 89 6.30 -0.27 9.56
C TRP A 89 4.87 -0.13 10.10
N TYR A 90 4.20 -1.25 10.41
CA TYR A 90 2.88 -1.23 11.05
C TYR A 90 2.88 -0.62 12.46
N THR A 91 4.03 -0.62 13.16
CA THR A 91 4.18 0.07 14.45
C THR A 91 4.37 1.58 14.32
N GLN A 92 4.40 2.12 13.10
CA GLN A 92 4.58 3.54 12.79
C GLN A 92 3.32 4.11 12.10
N PRO A 93 2.20 4.34 12.81
CA PRO A 93 0.89 4.59 12.19
C PRO A 93 0.87 5.73 11.18
N ALA A 94 1.45 6.90 11.52
CA ALA A 94 1.46 8.05 10.63
C ALA A 94 2.27 7.80 9.34
N ALA A 95 3.37 7.05 9.43
CA ALA A 95 4.17 6.70 8.27
C ALA A 95 3.51 5.59 7.43
N MET A 96 2.86 4.63 8.08
CA MET A 96 2.12 3.56 7.44
C MET A 96 0.90 4.09 6.66
N ASP A 97 0.16 5.05 7.22
CA ASP A 97 -0.94 5.71 6.53
C ASP A 97 -0.46 6.37 5.22
N ALA A 98 0.68 7.07 5.28
CA ALA A 98 1.29 7.67 4.09
C ALA A 98 1.75 6.62 3.06
N LEU A 99 2.39 5.54 3.53
CA LEU A 99 2.81 4.42 2.67
C LEU A 99 1.63 3.76 1.95
N LEU A 100 0.52 3.51 2.67
CA LEU A 100 -0.69 2.93 2.10
C LEU A 100 -1.34 3.86 1.08
N GLN A 101 -1.39 5.16 1.37
CA GLN A 101 -1.90 6.17 0.44
C GLN A 101 -1.05 6.23 -0.83
N GLU A 102 0.27 6.28 -0.70
CA GLU A 102 1.20 6.31 -1.83
C GLU A 102 1.15 5.02 -2.67
N ALA A 103 1.02 3.86 -2.04
CA ALA A 103 0.83 2.59 -2.75
C ALA A 103 -0.47 2.59 -3.57
N ALA A 104 -1.58 3.07 -2.98
CA ALA A 104 -2.86 3.19 -3.70
C ALA A 104 -2.79 4.18 -4.87
N GLU A 105 -2.08 5.30 -4.71
CA GLU A 105 -1.84 6.26 -5.78
C GLU A 105 -0.99 5.66 -6.91
N ALA A 106 0.03 4.87 -6.58
CA ALA A 106 0.85 4.15 -7.54
C ALA A 106 0.02 3.15 -8.36
N LEU A 107 -0.81 2.35 -7.71
CA LEU A 107 -1.72 1.41 -8.39
C LEU A 107 -2.69 2.15 -9.33
N THR A 108 -3.27 3.26 -8.87
CA THR A 108 -4.15 4.11 -9.70
C THR A 108 -3.42 4.70 -10.91
N ALA A 109 -2.14 5.05 -10.75
CA ALA A 109 -1.32 5.50 -11.88
C ALA A 109 -1.06 4.37 -12.88
N MET A 110 -0.75 3.16 -12.41
CA MET A 110 -0.55 1.98 -13.25
C MET A 110 -1.81 1.62 -14.06
N GLU A 111 -2.98 1.68 -13.44
CA GLU A 111 -4.27 1.45 -14.11
C GLU A 111 -4.49 2.46 -15.24
N ARG A 112 -4.29 3.76 -14.98
CA ARG A 112 -4.43 4.80 -16.00
C ARG A 112 -3.50 4.60 -17.19
N ILE A 113 -2.24 4.21 -16.93
CA ILE A 113 -1.25 3.94 -17.98
C ILE A 113 -1.70 2.75 -18.83
N SER A 114 -2.17 1.67 -18.18
CA SER A 114 -2.63 0.45 -18.88
C SER A 114 -3.83 0.74 -19.79
N VAL A 115 -4.83 1.46 -19.29
CA VAL A 115 -6.02 1.86 -20.08
C VAL A 115 -5.66 2.76 -21.27
N GLN A 116 -4.71 3.67 -21.08
CA GLN A 116 -4.25 4.54 -22.16
C GLN A 116 -3.54 3.75 -23.25
N SER A 117 -2.67 2.80 -22.89
CA SER A 117 -1.99 1.94 -23.88
C SER A 117 -2.98 1.13 -24.71
N GLU A 118 -4.00 0.53 -24.09
CA GLU A 118 -5.04 -0.22 -24.82
C GLU A 118 -5.84 0.65 -25.78
N THR A 119 -6.11 1.91 -25.39
CA THR A 119 -6.85 2.87 -26.21
C THR A 119 -6.05 3.29 -27.44
N ASP A 120 -4.74 3.47 -27.30
CA ASP A 120 -3.87 3.87 -28.39
C ASP A 120 -3.62 2.72 -29.37
N GLU A 121 -3.54 1.48 -28.89
CA GLU A 121 -3.50 0.29 -29.74
C GLU A 121 -4.77 0.13 -30.58
N ARG A 122 -5.95 0.37 -30.01
CA ARG A 122 -7.23 0.26 -30.73
C ARG A 122 -7.42 1.31 -31.84
N LYS A 123 -6.68 2.42 -31.78
CA LYS A 123 -6.75 3.51 -32.76
C LYS A 123 -5.77 3.37 -33.92
N ARG A 124 -4.83 2.43 -33.86
CA ARG A 124 -3.93 2.08 -34.98
C ARG A 124 -4.58 1.08 -35.92
#